data_AF-A0A7S0SVS3-F1
#
_entry.id   AF-A0A7S0SVS3-F1
#
_cell.length_a   1.000
_cell.length_b   1.000
_cell.length_c   1.000
_cell.angle_alpha   90.00
_cell.angle_beta   90.00
_cell.angle_gamma   90.00
#
_symmetry.space_group_name_H-M   'P 1'
#
loop_
_entity.id
_entity.type
_entity.pdbx_description
1 polymer ?
#
loop_
_entity_poly.entity_id
_entity_poly.type
_entity_poly.pdbx_seq_one_letter_code
_entity_poly.pdbx_strand_id
1 'polypeptide(L)'
;WTQRAKLLATDGAADDNFGRSVAVDGDTMVIGAIEDDDNGGDSGSAYIFTRDAAGSPTASWTQRIKLLPADGAAVDWFGYSVAIDGDTVVVGANRDDDKGTDSGSAYVFTRDVAGDLTASWTQRAKLLATD
;
A
#
# COMPACT_ATOMS: atom_id res chain seq x y z
N TRP A 1 6.08 -21.06 -18.63
CA TRP A 1 5.79 -20.23 -17.44
C TRP A 1 4.95 -21.04 -16.47
N THR A 2 5.30 -21.03 -15.18
CA THR A 2 4.53 -21.66 -14.11
C THR A 2 4.27 -20.62 -13.02
N GLN A 3 3.04 -20.56 -12.52
CA GLN A 3 2.70 -19.71 -11.39
C GLN A 3 3.44 -20.22 -10.13
N ARG A 4 4.15 -19.33 -9.44
CA ARG A 4 4.91 -19.67 -8.22
C ARG A 4 4.15 -19.39 -6.93
N ALA A 5 3.38 -18.31 -6.91
CA ALA A 5 2.57 -17.90 -5.77
C ALA A 5 1.28 -17.23 -6.24
N LYS A 6 0.26 -17.27 -5.37
CA LYS A 6 -0.90 -16.38 -5.39
C LYS A 6 -0.89 -15.65 -4.06
N LEU A 7 -0.70 -14.34 -4.08
CA LEU A 7 -0.74 -13.52 -2.87
C LEU A 7 -2.19 -13.09 -2.64
N LEU A 8 -2.61 -13.14 -1.38
CA LEU A 8 -3.93 -12.72 -0.93
C LEU A 8 -3.69 -11.79 0.26
N ALA A 9 -4.50 -10.74 0.39
CA ALA A 9 -4.61 -10.04 1.65
C ALA A 9 -5.11 -11.01 2.73
N THR A 10 -4.53 -10.97 3.93
CA THR A 10 -4.92 -11.83 5.06
C THR A 10 -6.36 -11.59 5.52
N ASP A 11 -6.85 -10.38 5.29
CA ASP A 11 -8.13 -9.80 5.67
C ASP A 11 -8.99 -9.48 4.45
N GLY A 12 -8.58 -9.90 3.25
CA GLY A 12 -9.28 -9.56 2.02
C GLY A 12 -10.76 -9.98 2.05
N ALA A 13 -11.63 -9.01 1.86
CA ALA A 13 -13.08 -9.15 1.79
C ALA A 13 -13.58 -9.02 0.34
N ALA A 14 -14.91 -9.08 0.18
CA ALA A 14 -15.53 -8.81 -1.11
C ALA A 14 -15.34 -7.34 -1.47
N ASP A 15 -15.13 -7.07 -2.76
CA ASP A 15 -15.04 -5.73 -3.34
C ASP A 15 -13.84 -4.85 -2.91
N ASP A 16 -13.00 -5.26 -1.94
CA ASP A 16 -11.76 -4.54 -1.57
C ASP A 16 -10.82 -4.21 -2.74
N ASN A 17 -10.96 -4.91 -3.87
CA ASN A 17 -10.17 -4.71 -5.08
C ASN A 17 -8.66 -4.84 -4.85
N PHE A 18 -8.24 -5.75 -3.96
CA PHE A 18 -6.84 -6.10 -3.76
C PHE A 18 -6.17 -6.48 -5.09
N GLY A 19 -5.01 -5.87 -5.37
CA GLY A 19 -4.31 -6.03 -6.64
C GLY A 19 -4.62 -4.93 -7.65
N ARG A 20 -5.40 -3.91 -7.27
CA ARG A 20 -5.73 -2.76 -8.14
C ARG A 20 -4.50 -2.01 -8.63
N SER A 21 -3.48 -1.91 -7.78
CA SER A 21 -2.18 -1.30 -8.08
C SER A 21 -1.08 -2.17 -7.46
N VAL A 22 0.05 -2.31 -8.15
CA VAL A 22 1.17 -3.16 -7.70
C VAL A 22 2.49 -2.48 -8.04
N ALA A 23 3.39 -2.38 -7.07
CA ALA A 23 4.78 -1.97 -7.27
C ALA A 23 5.71 -2.94 -6.53
N VAL A 24 6.93 -3.14 -7.05
CA VAL A 24 7.93 -4.01 -6.45
C VAL A 24 9.30 -3.36 -6.56
N ASP A 25 10.06 -3.41 -5.47
CA ASP A 25 11.48 -3.09 -5.44
C ASP A 25 12.22 -4.20 -4.66
N GLY A 26 13.10 -4.91 -5.36
CA GLY A 26 13.83 -6.06 -4.84
C GLY A 26 12.95 -7.12 -4.15
N ASP A 27 13.02 -7.12 -2.82
CA ASP A 27 12.36 -8.07 -1.93
C ASP A 27 11.14 -7.49 -1.20
N THR A 28 10.67 -6.31 -1.62
CA THR A 28 9.47 -5.65 -1.08
C THR A 28 8.47 -5.36 -2.19
N MET A 29 7.19 -5.67 -1.96
CA MET A 29 6.09 -5.42 -2.87
C MET A 29 4.99 -4.66 -2.14
N VAL A 30 4.39 -3.68 -2.83
CA VAL A 30 3.25 -2.91 -2.36
C VAL A 30 2.06 -3.23 -3.26
N ILE A 31 0.91 -3.54 -2.66
CA ILE A 31 -0.31 -3.87 -3.39
C ILE A 31 -1.46 -3.02 -2.84
N GLY A 32 -2.13 -2.24 -3.69
CA GLY A 32 -3.30 -1.46 -3.29
C GLY A 32 -4.61 -2.26 -3.32
N ALA A 33 -5.53 -1.90 -2.42
CA ALA A 33 -6.91 -2.37 -2.34
C ALA A 33 -7.82 -1.15 -2.14
N ILE A 34 -8.28 -0.57 -3.23
CA ILE A 34 -8.88 0.79 -3.24
C ILE A 34 -10.25 0.90 -2.59
N GLU A 35 -10.95 -0.22 -2.46
CA GLU A 35 -12.34 -0.29 -2.00
C GLU A 35 -12.43 -0.99 -0.63
N ASP A 36 -11.28 -1.26 -0.01
CA ASP A 36 -11.19 -1.72 1.38
C ASP A 36 -11.88 -0.71 2.31
N ASP A 37 -12.64 -1.21 3.30
CA ASP A 37 -13.55 -0.39 4.10
C ASP A 37 -13.13 -0.20 5.57
N ASP A 38 -11.90 -0.57 5.94
CA ASP A 38 -11.40 -0.53 7.32
C ASP A 38 -11.44 0.86 7.98
N ASN A 39 -11.22 1.93 7.22
CA ASN A 39 -11.27 3.33 7.68
C ASN A 39 -12.55 4.07 7.21
N GLY A 40 -13.57 3.33 6.74
CA GLY A 40 -14.78 3.87 6.13
C GLY A 40 -15.02 3.26 4.75
N GLY A 41 -16.27 3.25 4.28
CA GLY A 41 -16.62 2.63 3.00
C GLY A 41 -15.77 3.15 1.85
N ASP A 42 -15.13 2.24 1.12
CA ASP A 42 -14.18 2.54 0.03
C ASP A 42 -13.05 3.53 0.45
N SER A 43 -12.62 3.51 1.71
CA SER A 43 -11.51 4.36 2.18
C SER A 43 -10.17 3.90 1.59
N GLY A 44 -10.04 2.59 1.35
CA GLY A 44 -8.92 1.96 0.70
C GLY A 44 -7.73 1.66 1.63
N SER A 45 -6.89 0.75 1.19
CA SER A 45 -5.69 0.31 1.91
C SER A 45 -4.55 -0.06 0.94
N ALA A 46 -3.35 -0.26 1.48
CA ALA A 46 -2.23 -0.82 0.74
C ALA A 46 -1.50 -1.86 1.59
N TYR A 47 -0.94 -2.90 0.97
CA TYR A 47 -0.34 -4.03 1.67
C TYR A 47 1.12 -4.17 1.29
N ILE A 48 1.97 -4.33 2.30
CA ILE A 48 3.39 -4.66 2.10
C ILE A 48 3.58 -6.15 2.22
N PHE A 49 4.15 -6.74 1.17
CA PHE A 49 4.66 -8.11 1.18
C PHE A 49 6.19 -8.06 1.10
N THR A 50 6.87 -8.94 1.83
CA THR A 50 8.31 -9.14 1.65
C THR A 50 8.65 -10.59 1.40
N ARG A 51 9.74 -10.80 0.66
CA ARG A 51 10.23 -12.12 0.32
C ARG A 51 10.85 -12.80 1.54
N ASP A 52 10.51 -14.06 1.77
CA ASP A 52 10.98 -14.81 2.96
C ASP A 52 12.48 -15.09 2.94
N ALA A 53 13.08 -15.14 1.76
CA ALA A 53 14.51 -15.27 1.56
C ALA A 53 14.99 -14.23 0.53
N ALA A 54 15.67 -13.19 1.01
CA ALA A 54 16.13 -12.07 0.20
C ALA A 54 16.92 -12.52 -1.05
N GLY A 55 16.61 -11.93 -2.20
CA GLY A 55 17.26 -12.23 -3.49
C GLY A 55 16.89 -13.59 -4.12
N SER A 56 16.19 -14.49 -3.42
CA SER A 56 15.87 -15.82 -3.95
C SER A 56 14.66 -15.78 -4.90
N PRO A 57 14.77 -16.09 -6.20
CA PRO A 57 13.64 -16.00 -7.13
C PRO A 57 12.55 -17.06 -6.89
N THR A 58 12.79 -18.01 -5.98
CA THR A 58 11.86 -19.09 -5.63
C THR A 58 11.33 -18.99 -4.22
N ALA A 59 11.76 -18.01 -3.43
CA ALA A 59 11.24 -17.81 -2.09
C ALA A 59 9.77 -17.34 -2.15
N SER A 60 9.02 -17.75 -1.14
CA SER A 60 7.67 -17.28 -0.90
C SER A 60 7.66 -15.81 -0.47
N TRP A 61 6.47 -15.22 -0.49
CA TRP A 61 6.23 -13.85 -0.03
C TRP A 61 5.26 -13.90 1.14
N THR A 62 5.50 -13.07 2.13
CA THR A 62 4.68 -12.94 3.34
C THR A 62 4.15 -11.53 3.44
N GLN A 63 2.85 -11.37 3.69
CA GLN A 63 2.27 -10.08 4.07
C GLN A 63 2.87 -9.65 5.40
N ARG A 64 3.49 -8.47 5.43
CA ARG A 64 4.12 -7.92 6.64
C ARG A 64 3.22 -6.93 7.35
N ILE A 65 2.60 -6.03 6.61
CA ILE A 65 1.78 -4.97 7.18
C ILE A 65 0.74 -4.49 6.18
N LYS A 66 -0.42 -4.07 6.70
CA LYS A 66 -1.42 -3.26 6.01
C LYS A 66 -1.16 -1.80 6.36
N LEU A 67 -1.01 -0.96 5.34
CA LEU A 67 -0.87 0.48 5.45
C LEU A 67 -2.26 1.09 5.33
N LEU A 68 -2.60 1.90 6.34
CA LEU A 68 -3.78 2.75 6.37
C LEU A 68 -3.31 4.19 6.54
N PRO A 69 -3.92 5.16 5.83
CA PRO A 69 -3.66 6.57 6.06
C PRO A 69 -4.20 6.96 7.46
N ALA A 70 -3.47 7.83 8.16
CA ALA A 70 -3.81 8.25 9.53
C ALA A 70 -5.14 9.01 9.62
N ASP A 71 -5.57 9.61 8.52
CA ASP A 71 -6.75 10.44 8.31
C ASP A 71 -7.68 9.86 7.24
N GLY A 72 -7.57 8.57 6.94
CA GLY A 72 -8.43 7.92 5.95
C GLY A 72 -9.91 8.11 6.25
N ALA A 73 -10.65 8.50 5.23
CA ALA A 73 -12.08 8.67 5.25
C ALA A 73 -12.74 7.87 4.12
N ALA A 74 -14.07 7.76 4.19
CA ALA A 74 -14.84 7.04 3.19
C ALA A 74 -14.63 7.65 1.79
N VAL A 75 -14.45 6.79 0.78
CA VAL A 75 -14.33 7.16 -0.64
C VAL A 75 -13.02 7.86 -1.01
N ASP A 76 -12.04 7.98 -0.10
CA ASP A 76 -10.72 8.57 -0.42
C ASP A 76 -9.91 7.76 -1.44
N TRP A 77 -10.23 6.45 -1.57
CA TRP A 77 -9.58 5.50 -2.47
C TRP A 77 -8.07 5.39 -2.26
N PHE A 78 -7.62 5.34 -1.00
CA PHE A 78 -6.22 5.06 -0.68
C PHE A 78 -5.80 3.71 -1.29
N GLY A 79 -4.60 3.67 -1.89
CA GLY A 79 -4.15 2.49 -2.64
C GLY A 79 -4.46 2.55 -4.13
N TYR A 80 -5.04 3.65 -4.62
CA TYR A 80 -5.34 3.83 -6.06
C TYR A 80 -4.10 3.71 -6.93
N SER A 81 -3.00 4.27 -6.46
CA SER A 81 -1.68 4.11 -7.03
C SER A 81 -0.67 3.82 -5.92
N VAL A 82 0.35 3.03 -6.23
CA VAL A 82 1.45 2.73 -5.31
C VAL A 82 2.77 2.83 -6.05
N ALA A 83 3.80 3.29 -5.35
CA ALA A 83 5.18 3.29 -5.79
C ALA A 83 6.10 2.94 -4.61
N ILE A 84 7.25 2.36 -4.91
CA ILE A 84 8.28 2.02 -3.93
C ILE A 84 9.67 2.29 -4.51
N ASP A 85 10.55 2.84 -3.68
CA ASP A 85 11.99 2.99 -3.94
C ASP A 85 12.74 2.78 -2.60
N GLY A 86 13.42 1.64 -2.48
CA GLY A 86 14.10 1.20 -1.27
C GLY A 86 13.17 1.14 -0.05
N ASP A 87 13.40 2.05 0.89
CA ASP A 87 12.67 2.13 2.16
C ASP A 87 11.56 3.19 2.16
N THR A 88 11.20 3.71 0.99
CA THR A 88 10.12 4.71 0.83
C THR A 88 9.00 4.15 -0.03
N VAL A 89 7.77 4.23 0.46
CA VAL A 89 6.54 3.88 -0.25
C VAL A 89 5.70 5.13 -0.39
N VAL A 90 5.13 5.35 -1.58
CA VAL A 90 4.13 6.39 -1.81
C VAL A 90 2.83 5.74 -2.23
N VAL A 91 1.73 6.14 -1.59
CA VAL A 91 0.39 5.64 -1.88
C VAL A 91 -0.53 6.83 -2.22
N GLY A 92 -1.20 6.75 -3.36
CA GLY A 92 -2.17 7.76 -3.79
C GLY A 92 -3.58 7.47 -3.27
N ALA A 93 -4.29 8.52 -2.91
CA ALA A 93 -5.73 8.56 -2.62
C ALA A 93 -6.34 9.67 -3.47
N ASN A 94 -6.81 9.35 -4.67
CA ASN A 94 -7.13 10.37 -5.67
C ASN A 94 -8.48 11.08 -5.45
N ARG A 95 -9.23 10.65 -4.42
CA ARG A 95 -10.53 11.22 -4.06
C ARG A 95 -10.56 11.91 -2.69
N ASP A 96 -9.44 11.85 -1.97
CA ASP A 96 -9.22 12.60 -0.75
C ASP A 96 -9.60 14.08 -0.93
N ASP A 97 -10.38 14.61 0.01
CA ASP A 97 -11.06 15.90 -0.15
C ASP A 97 -10.58 17.01 0.80
N ASP A 98 -9.44 16.80 1.45
CA ASP A 98 -8.82 17.74 2.42
C ASP A 98 -8.60 19.15 1.85
N LYS A 99 -8.42 19.28 0.53
CA LYS A 99 -8.25 20.55 -0.18
C LYS A 99 -9.41 20.88 -1.13
N GLY A 100 -10.56 20.25 -0.94
CA GLY A 100 -11.74 20.37 -1.78
C GLY A 100 -12.10 19.04 -2.42
N THR A 101 -13.32 18.93 -2.93
CA THR A 101 -13.85 17.68 -3.49
C THR A 101 -12.90 17.03 -4.49
N ASP A 102 -12.54 15.77 -4.22
CA ASP A 102 -11.63 14.96 -5.03
C ASP A 102 -10.29 15.65 -5.35
N SER A 103 -9.78 16.49 -4.44
CA SER A 103 -8.51 17.22 -4.62
C SER A 103 -7.29 16.29 -4.65
N GLY A 104 -7.42 15.13 -4.03
CA GLY A 104 -6.43 14.07 -4.00
C GLY A 104 -5.27 14.32 -3.04
N SER A 105 -4.70 13.21 -2.59
CA SER A 105 -3.54 13.17 -1.69
C SER A 105 -2.55 12.07 -2.07
N ALA A 106 -1.29 12.28 -1.69
CA ALA A 106 -0.26 11.25 -1.73
C ALA A 106 0.37 11.08 -0.35
N TYR A 107 0.44 9.85 0.12
CA TYR A 107 0.92 9.50 1.45
C TYR A 107 2.29 8.83 1.35
N VAL A 108 3.25 9.33 2.12
CA VAL A 108 4.62 8.82 2.14
C VAL A 108 4.82 8.00 3.40
N PHE A 109 5.20 6.74 3.23
CA PHE A 109 5.58 5.82 4.29
C PHE A 109 7.06 5.49 4.20
N THR A 110 7.73 5.33 5.34
CA THR A 110 9.11 4.85 5.39
C THR A 110 9.22 3.63 6.28
N ARG A 111 10.07 2.68 5.89
CA ARG A 111 10.44 1.54 6.73
C ARG A 111 11.14 2.04 8.00
N ASP A 112 10.77 1.52 9.15
CA ASP A 112 11.27 2.02 10.45
C ASP A 112 12.74 1.67 10.69
N VAL A 113 13.21 0.55 10.13
CA VAL A 113 14.60 0.11 10.15
C VAL A 113 15.03 -0.17 8.71
N ALA A 114 15.91 0.69 8.17
CA ALA A 114 16.35 0.63 6.78
C ALA A 114 16.83 -0.77 6.37
N GLY A 115 16.30 -1.29 5.26
CA GLY A 115 16.63 -2.62 4.71
C GLY A 115 16.09 -3.84 5.48
N ASP A 116 15.47 -3.68 6.66
CA ASP A 116 14.92 -4.81 7.41
C ASP A 116 13.56 -5.26 6.84
N LEU A 117 13.53 -6.39 6.15
CA LEU A 117 12.33 -6.97 5.52
C LEU A 117 11.20 -7.34 6.50
N THR A 118 11.45 -7.23 7.81
CA THR A 118 10.46 -7.51 8.87
C THR A 118 10.07 -6.27 9.66
N ALA A 119 10.72 -5.13 9.42
CA ALA A 119 10.39 -3.89 10.10
C ALA A 119 9.02 -3.35 9.69
N SER A 120 8.41 -2.61 10.62
CA SER A 120 7.19 -1.85 10.39
C SER A 120 7.44 -0.64 9.49
N TRP A 121 6.36 0.01 9.08
CA TRP A 121 6.34 1.20 8.24
C TRP A 121 5.54 2.29 8.92
N THR A 122 6.02 3.53 8.85
CA THR A 122 5.37 4.69 9.45
C THR A 122 5.05 5.72 8.38
N GLN A 123 3.82 6.27 8.39
CA GLN A 123 3.47 7.45 7.59
C GLN A 123 4.30 8.64 8.04
N ARG A 124 5.10 9.20 7.14
CA ARG A 124 5.98 10.37 7.39
C ARG A 124 5.40 11.67 6.87
N ALA A 125 4.60 11.62 5.82
CA ALA A 125 4.00 12.81 5.23
C ALA A 125 2.70 12.49 4.50
N LYS A 126 1.86 13.51 4.38
CA LYS A 126 0.77 13.64 3.41
C LYS A 126 1.12 14.81 2.49
N LEU A 127 1.02 14.60 1.19
CA LEU A 127 1.30 15.57 0.15
C LEU A 127 -0.02 15.97 -0.50
N LEU A 128 -0.29 17.27 -0.49
CA LEU A 128 -1.45 17.90 -1.10
C LEU A 128 -0.97 18.73 -2.29
N ALA A 129 -1.78 18.83 -3.34
CA ALA A 129 -1.50 19.78 -4.41
C ALA A 129 -1.49 21.22 -3.88
N THR A 130 -0.61 22.03 -4.44
CA THR A 130 -0.57 23.48 -4.24
C THR A 130 -0.69 24.14 -5.60
N ASP A 131 -1.67 25.03 -5.74
CA ASP A 131 -1.90 25.85 -6.92
C ASP A 131 -0.93 27.05 -7.03
#